data_AF-A0A846CTK7-F1
#
_entry.id   AF-A0A846CTK7-F1
#
_cell.length_a   1.000
_cell.length_b   1.000
_cell.length_c   1.000
_cell.angle_alpha   90.00
_cell.angle_beta   90.00
_cell.angle_gamma   90.00
#
_symmetry.space_group_name_H-M   'P 1'
#
loop_
_entity.id
_entity.type
_entity.pdbx_description
1 polymer ?
#
loop_
_entity_poly.entity_id
_entity_poly.type
_entity_poly.pdbx_seq_one_letter_code
_entity_poly.pdbx_strand_id
1 'polypeptide(L)'
;MEHSHLTIILPDGSSHPIPIYLTKTGQTLICGKTVAKTTGYQIYDSELRHTTTELASLSYLDAGALELYYRGIPIQLVVDNCDYLDTIILLYESHLPSQEEKQWFKEQLAKNSLLDQKIIKGLKSVISSFSPHANPVAILSSGLSYLSGECSLPLRNQGEQLEAILKALAITPILVGMILQHVKQQPLVLPQDVGCYGQNYDYINNLLGMIWGFGNVTDEQRSLMDTLMVLHADAGLSPSTFAAKQNISNGTGMWRSLISALNALSGDKHGGANFRVLQMFQEIAAADGDLEENIRNYIQQSLDKKQKIPGLGHIEFKGIDPRARILSKICNQMVEEGKGDTFMHIAREMHKQIDTIPYFDKIKPNVDFYSGVLWKNLGIPDQLMTVMFYCSRIAGYIANICLATEKSTIVFPNQAYVGKTNLFFNDVEPSTSGVIPLFPALKHSAVS
;
A
#
# COMPACT_ATOMS: atom_id res chain seq x y z
N MET A 1 18.33 22.33 -14.50
CA MET A 1 18.58 21.07 -15.22
C MET A 1 19.59 21.39 -16.31
N GLU A 2 20.76 20.76 -16.31
CA GLU A 2 21.68 20.88 -17.44
C GLU A 2 21.11 20.12 -18.64
N HIS A 3 21.11 20.73 -19.81
CA HIS A 3 20.60 20.11 -21.03
C HIS A 3 21.74 19.44 -21.79
N SER A 4 21.92 18.16 -21.53
CA SER A 4 22.67 17.28 -22.43
C SER A 4 21.72 16.67 -23.48
N HIS A 5 22.27 16.13 -24.56
CA HIS A 5 21.50 15.48 -25.62
C HIS A 5 22.03 14.07 -25.84
N LEU A 6 21.12 13.12 -26.10
CA LEU A 6 21.46 11.84 -26.73
C LEU A 6 21.03 11.88 -28.18
N THR A 7 21.62 11.04 -29.02
CA THR A 7 21.25 10.93 -30.43
C THR A 7 20.58 9.59 -30.71
N ILE A 8 19.39 9.61 -31.31
CA ILE A 8 18.75 8.41 -31.87
C ILE A 8 19.04 8.37 -33.37
N ILE A 9 19.62 7.28 -33.85
CA ILE A 9 19.84 7.02 -35.28
C ILE A 9 18.79 6.02 -35.75
N LEU A 10 18.00 6.39 -36.76
CA LEU A 10 16.95 5.54 -37.32
C LEU A 10 17.50 4.62 -38.43
N PRO A 11 16.75 3.57 -38.84
CA PRO A 11 17.18 2.63 -39.88
C PRO A 11 17.46 3.27 -41.25
N ASP A 12 16.89 4.45 -41.53
CA ASP A 12 17.13 5.24 -42.73
C ASP A 12 18.44 6.08 -42.66
N GLY A 13 19.18 5.98 -41.55
CA GLY A 13 20.41 6.72 -41.29
C GLY A 13 20.18 8.14 -40.73
N SER A 14 18.92 8.58 -40.57
CA SER A 14 18.63 9.89 -40.00
C SER A 14 18.96 9.95 -38.51
N SER A 15 19.52 11.08 -38.08
CA SER A 15 20.03 11.31 -36.73
C SER A 15 19.22 12.39 -36.03
N HIS A 16 18.66 12.06 -34.87
CA HIS A 16 17.73 12.91 -34.13
C HIS A 16 18.25 13.19 -32.72
N PRO A 17 18.61 14.44 -32.39
CA PRO A 17 18.99 14.80 -31.03
C PRO A 17 17.76 14.84 -30.12
N ILE A 18 17.84 14.16 -28.99
CA ILE A 18 16.79 14.09 -27.97
C ILE A 18 17.34 14.68 -26.67
N PRO A 19 16.66 15.68 -26.07
CA PRO A 19 17.07 16.23 -24.79
C PRO A 19 16.94 15.19 -23.69
N ILE A 20 17.94 15.16 -22.80
CA ILE A 20 17.88 14.37 -21.57
C ILE A 20 17.72 15.27 -20.35
N TYR A 21 17.05 14.74 -19.33
CA TYR A 21 16.83 15.42 -18.05
C TYR A 21 17.56 14.66 -16.96
N LEU A 22 18.40 15.36 -16.20
CA LEU A 22 19.09 14.80 -15.04
C LEU A 22 18.31 15.14 -13.77
N THR A 23 17.94 14.12 -12.99
CA THR A 23 17.32 14.31 -11.67
C THR A 23 18.38 14.61 -10.62
N LYS A 24 17.96 15.18 -9.47
CA LYS A 24 18.86 15.39 -8.32
C LYS A 24 19.45 14.09 -7.76
N THR A 25 18.80 12.97 -8.02
CA THR A 25 19.22 11.62 -7.59
C THR A 25 20.08 10.91 -8.63
N GLY A 26 20.49 11.60 -9.71
CA GLY A 26 21.39 11.07 -10.73
C GLY A 26 20.71 10.22 -11.81
N GLN A 27 19.37 10.16 -11.86
CA GLN A 27 18.66 9.48 -12.93
C GLN A 27 18.69 10.32 -14.21
N THR A 28 18.93 9.67 -15.34
CA THR A 28 18.82 10.28 -16.67
C THR A 28 17.49 9.90 -17.29
N LEU A 29 16.64 10.89 -17.58
CA LEU A 29 15.32 10.69 -18.15
C LEU A 29 15.29 11.15 -19.60
N ILE A 30 14.60 10.38 -20.45
CA ILE A 30 14.37 10.67 -21.86
C ILE A 30 12.89 11.01 -22.02
N CYS A 31 12.57 12.15 -22.62
CA CYS A 31 11.17 12.52 -22.85
C CYS A 31 10.57 11.69 -23.99
N GLY A 32 9.74 10.71 -23.66
CA GLY A 32 9.05 9.85 -24.64
C GLY A 32 8.18 10.63 -25.62
N LYS A 33 7.59 11.76 -25.20
CA LYS A 33 6.85 12.66 -26.11
C LYS A 33 7.76 13.26 -27.18
N THR A 34 8.98 13.66 -26.81
CA THR A 34 9.95 14.19 -27.77
C THR A 34 10.45 13.10 -28.69
N VAL A 35 10.73 11.89 -28.17
CA VAL A 35 11.07 10.73 -29.01
C VAL A 35 10.00 10.48 -30.05
N ALA A 36 8.73 10.39 -29.64
CA ALA A 36 7.62 10.14 -30.55
C ALA A 36 7.43 11.25 -31.59
N LYS A 37 7.51 12.52 -31.18
CA LYS A 37 7.34 13.66 -32.11
C LYS A 37 8.47 13.75 -33.13
N THR A 38 9.71 13.47 -32.72
CA THR A 38 10.88 13.65 -33.57
C THR A 38 11.14 12.44 -34.47
N THR A 39 10.91 11.22 -33.98
CA THR A 39 11.22 9.98 -34.70
C THR A 39 10.01 9.27 -35.30
N GLY A 40 8.80 9.59 -34.83
CA GLY A 40 7.58 8.83 -35.12
C GLY A 40 7.47 7.49 -34.37
N TYR A 41 8.48 7.11 -33.57
CA TYR A 41 8.52 5.82 -32.88
C TYR A 41 7.90 5.91 -31.48
N GLN A 42 7.31 4.82 -31.01
CA GLN A 42 6.71 4.73 -29.67
C GLN A 42 7.58 3.87 -28.75
N ILE A 43 7.55 4.18 -27.45
CA ILE A 43 8.20 3.37 -26.42
C ILE A 43 7.25 2.22 -26.06
N TYR A 44 7.75 0.99 -26.13
CA TYR A 44 7.06 -0.20 -25.66
C TYR A 44 7.68 -0.66 -24.34
N ASP A 45 6.94 -0.44 -23.24
CA ASP A 45 7.31 -0.85 -21.89
C ASP A 45 6.04 -1.30 -21.15
N SER A 46 5.65 -2.55 -21.35
CA SER A 46 4.36 -3.09 -20.90
C SER A 46 4.20 -3.15 -19.38
N GLU A 47 5.31 -3.19 -18.63
CA GLU A 47 5.32 -3.25 -17.17
C GLU A 47 5.65 -1.90 -16.52
N LEU A 48 5.93 -0.86 -17.32
CA LEU A 48 6.38 0.47 -16.88
C LEU A 48 7.67 0.46 -16.04
N ARG A 49 8.45 -0.63 -16.06
CA ARG A 49 9.68 -0.78 -15.26
C ARG A 49 10.80 0.14 -15.72
N HIS A 50 10.73 0.60 -16.95
CA HIS A 50 11.72 1.49 -17.57
C HIS A 50 11.11 2.84 -17.94
N THR A 51 9.89 3.13 -17.44
CA THR A 51 9.15 4.35 -17.72
C THR A 51 8.91 5.13 -16.45
N THR A 52 9.56 6.27 -16.31
CA THR A 52 9.24 7.25 -15.27
C THR A 52 7.98 8.01 -15.66
N THR A 53 6.86 7.69 -15.01
CA THR A 53 5.56 8.30 -15.30
C THR A 53 5.37 9.67 -14.63
N GLU A 54 6.16 9.97 -13.61
CA GLU A 54 6.14 11.27 -12.94
C GLU A 54 7.42 11.64 -12.20
N LEU A 55 7.54 12.93 -11.88
CA LEU A 55 8.52 13.44 -10.93
C LEU A 55 7.90 13.40 -9.53
N ALA A 56 8.45 12.54 -8.66
CA ALA A 56 8.00 12.40 -7.29
C ALA A 56 8.74 13.39 -6.35
N SER A 57 7.99 13.99 -5.43
CA SER A 57 8.53 14.85 -4.36
C SER A 57 8.11 14.41 -2.95
N LEU A 58 7.29 13.36 -2.86
CA LEU A 58 6.68 12.89 -1.62
C LEU A 58 7.60 11.93 -0.86
N SER A 59 7.93 10.80 -1.49
CA SER A 59 8.86 9.82 -0.97
C SER A 59 9.81 9.32 -2.05
N TYR A 60 10.93 8.77 -1.62
CA TYR A 60 11.98 8.27 -2.50
C TYR A 60 12.61 7.00 -1.91
N LEU A 61 12.72 5.96 -2.73
CA LEU A 61 13.43 4.73 -2.40
C LEU A 61 14.81 4.78 -3.06
N ASP A 62 15.86 4.84 -2.24
CA ASP A 62 17.24 4.71 -2.70
C ASP A 62 17.67 3.25 -2.59
N ALA A 63 17.55 2.53 -3.70
CA ALA A 63 17.93 1.12 -3.79
C ALA A 63 19.44 0.89 -3.56
N GLY A 64 20.29 1.87 -3.85
CA GLY A 64 21.74 1.78 -3.67
C GLY A 64 22.15 1.94 -2.21
N ALA A 65 21.54 2.90 -1.52
CA ALA A 65 21.76 3.12 -0.09
C ALA A 65 20.92 2.18 0.81
N LEU A 66 19.92 1.47 0.27
CA LEU A 66 18.91 0.72 1.01
C LEU A 66 18.15 1.62 2.01
N GLU A 67 17.80 2.83 1.57
CA GLU A 67 17.13 3.84 2.39
C GLU A 67 15.79 4.26 1.77
N LEU A 68 14.83 4.61 2.63
CA LEU A 68 13.54 5.20 2.26
C LEU A 68 13.49 6.60 2.85
N TYR A 69 13.05 7.57 2.05
CA TYR A 69 12.95 8.97 2.46
C TYR A 69 11.51 9.44 2.35
N TYR A 70 11.03 10.16 3.36
CA TYR A 70 9.81 10.98 3.28
C TYR A 70 10.21 12.45 3.25
N ARG A 71 9.85 13.17 2.17
CA ARG A 71 10.25 14.56 1.92
C ARG A 71 11.75 14.82 2.11
N GLY A 72 12.58 13.84 1.76
CA GLY A 72 14.04 13.91 1.89
C GLY A 72 14.59 13.55 3.28
N ILE A 73 13.74 13.20 4.25
CA ILE A 73 14.15 12.73 5.58
C ILE A 73 14.19 11.19 5.59
N PRO A 74 15.31 10.56 5.96
CA PRO A 74 15.40 9.11 6.13
C PRO A 74 14.31 8.57 7.07
N ILE A 75 13.71 7.42 6.73
CA ILE A 75 12.59 6.83 7.45
C ILE A 75 12.92 6.55 8.92
N GLN A 76 14.18 6.19 9.22
CA GLN A 76 14.63 6.00 10.60
C GLN A 76 14.46 7.28 11.43
N LEU A 77 14.88 8.44 10.89
CA LEU A 77 14.74 9.72 11.58
C LEU A 77 13.28 10.14 11.73
N VAL A 78 12.42 9.80 10.77
CA VAL A 78 10.98 10.04 10.90
C VAL A 78 10.43 9.21 12.06
N VAL A 79 10.70 7.91 12.11
CA VAL A 79 10.24 7.04 13.21
C VAL A 79 10.77 7.49 14.58
N ASP A 80 12.03 7.94 14.64
CA ASP A 80 12.64 8.33 15.91
C ASP A 80 12.13 9.67 16.46
N ASN A 81 11.56 10.55 15.61
CA ASN A 81 11.25 11.95 15.98
C ASN A 81 9.81 12.39 15.69
N CYS A 82 9.03 11.62 14.93
CA CYS A 82 7.70 12.00 14.46
C CYS A 82 6.69 10.92 14.82
N ASP A 83 5.49 11.33 15.22
CA ASP A 83 4.35 10.42 15.25
C ASP A 83 3.64 10.32 13.89
N TYR A 84 2.59 9.52 13.79
CA TYR A 84 1.86 9.36 12.55
C TYR A 84 1.18 10.65 12.08
N LEU A 85 0.73 11.54 12.98
CA LEU A 85 0.15 12.82 12.58
C LEU A 85 1.22 13.78 12.05
N ASP A 86 2.40 13.83 12.68
CA ASP A 86 3.55 14.56 12.18
C ASP A 86 3.93 14.08 10.77
N THR A 87 3.89 12.76 10.56
CA THR A 87 4.17 12.13 9.26
C THR A 87 3.13 12.50 8.20
N ILE A 88 1.83 12.54 8.54
CA ILE A 88 0.78 12.99 7.61
C ILE A 88 1.05 14.44 7.18
N ILE A 89 1.31 15.33 8.15
CA ILE A 89 1.55 16.75 7.87
C ILE A 89 2.83 16.91 7.05
N LEU A 90 3.92 16.21 7.41
CA LEU A 90 5.15 16.18 6.63
C LEU A 90 4.90 15.78 5.18
N LEU A 91 4.18 14.67 4.95
CA LEU A 91 3.87 14.20 3.62
C LEU A 91 3.05 15.24 2.84
N TYR A 92 2.05 15.86 3.46
CA TYR A 92 1.19 16.82 2.76
C TYR A 92 1.84 18.20 2.56
N GLU A 93 2.25 18.86 3.65
CA GLU A 93 2.76 20.25 3.68
C GLU A 93 4.25 20.37 3.32
N SER A 94 4.98 19.25 3.26
CA SER A 94 6.43 19.22 2.98
C SER A 94 7.32 19.84 4.08
N HIS A 95 6.78 20.05 5.28
CA HIS A 95 7.53 20.46 6.47
C HIS A 95 6.99 19.77 7.73
N LEU A 96 7.78 19.70 8.78
CA LEU A 96 7.31 19.23 10.09
C LEU A 96 6.34 20.24 10.69
N PRO A 97 5.27 19.80 11.39
CA PRO A 97 4.32 20.71 11.99
C PRO A 97 4.91 21.45 13.19
N SER A 98 4.54 22.71 13.33
CA SER A 98 4.57 23.42 14.61
C SER A 98 3.52 22.84 15.57
N GLN A 99 3.65 23.18 16.86
CA GLN A 99 2.67 22.75 17.88
C GLN A 99 1.26 23.28 17.58
N GLU A 100 1.16 24.51 17.04
CA GLU A 100 -0.12 25.12 16.67
C GLU A 100 -0.78 24.40 15.48
N GLU A 101 -0.01 24.10 14.44
CA GLU A 101 -0.51 23.35 13.26
C GLU A 101 -0.97 21.94 13.65
N LYS A 102 -0.18 21.23 14.46
CA LYS A 102 -0.53 19.90 14.96
C LYS A 102 -1.80 19.94 15.81
N GLN A 103 -1.91 20.92 16.70
CA GLN A 103 -3.10 21.07 17.53
C GLN A 103 -4.35 21.39 16.71
N TRP A 104 -4.24 22.33 15.76
CA TRP A 104 -5.33 22.62 14.82
C TRP A 104 -5.76 21.38 14.05
N PHE A 105 -4.78 20.60 13.54
CA PHE A 105 -5.06 19.39 12.78
C PHE A 105 -5.81 18.34 13.60
N LYS A 106 -5.39 18.12 14.86
CA LYS A 106 -6.07 17.23 15.80
C LYS A 106 -7.53 17.66 16.02
N GLU A 107 -7.78 18.95 16.21
CA GLU A 107 -9.14 19.47 16.38
C GLU A 107 -10.00 19.29 15.12
N GLN A 108 -9.42 19.45 13.92
CA GLN A 108 -10.15 19.21 12.68
C GLN A 108 -10.47 17.73 12.48
N LEU A 109 -9.53 16.82 12.77
CA LEU A 109 -9.78 15.39 12.71
C LEU A 109 -10.84 14.97 13.74
N ALA A 110 -10.80 15.53 14.96
CA ALA A 110 -11.83 15.30 15.97
C ALA A 110 -13.22 15.71 15.46
N LYS A 111 -13.35 16.91 14.89
CA LYS A 111 -14.62 17.40 14.33
C LYS A 111 -15.13 16.51 13.19
N ASN A 112 -14.25 16.12 12.28
CA ASN A 112 -14.60 15.28 11.12
C ASN A 112 -14.82 13.79 11.48
N SER A 113 -14.44 13.37 12.69
CA SER A 113 -14.74 12.03 13.20
C SER A 113 -16.19 11.88 13.70
N LEU A 114 -16.92 12.99 13.88
CA LEU A 114 -18.33 13.00 14.25
C LEU A 114 -19.20 12.77 13.01
N LEU A 115 -19.59 11.51 12.81
CA LEU A 115 -20.44 11.10 11.70
C LEU A 115 -21.93 11.29 12.01
N ASP A 116 -22.70 11.70 11.00
CA ASP A 116 -24.15 11.73 11.09
C ASP A 116 -24.70 10.31 11.37
N GLN A 117 -25.72 10.21 12.22
CA GLN A 117 -26.34 8.94 12.61
C GLN A 117 -26.90 8.16 11.41
N LYS A 118 -27.37 8.84 10.36
CA LYS A 118 -27.79 8.21 9.09
C LYS A 118 -26.62 7.50 8.42
N ILE A 119 -25.46 8.15 8.33
CA ILE A 119 -24.25 7.57 7.74
C ILE A 119 -23.78 6.36 8.56
N ILE A 120 -23.74 6.49 9.89
CA ILE A 120 -23.39 5.39 10.79
C ILE A 120 -24.34 4.20 10.57
N LYS A 121 -25.66 4.43 10.55
CA LYS A 121 -26.65 3.38 10.34
C LYS A 121 -26.49 2.69 8.99
N GLY A 122 -26.26 3.43 7.92
CA GLY A 122 -26.05 2.85 6.59
C GLY A 122 -24.75 2.06 6.50
N LEU A 123 -23.65 2.57 7.05
CA LEU A 123 -22.40 1.83 7.16
C LEU A 123 -22.57 0.53 7.95
N LYS A 124 -23.25 0.57 9.11
CA LYS A 124 -23.58 -0.65 9.87
C LYS A 124 -24.36 -1.64 9.01
N SER A 125 -25.37 -1.18 8.27
CA SER A 125 -26.18 -2.04 7.41
C SER A 125 -25.37 -2.68 6.28
N VAL A 126 -24.47 -1.92 5.64
CA VAL A 126 -23.58 -2.44 4.59
C VAL A 126 -22.66 -3.50 5.17
N ILE A 127 -22.01 -3.20 6.29
CA ILE A 127 -21.07 -4.11 6.96
C ILE A 127 -21.78 -5.37 7.43
N SER A 128 -22.93 -5.25 8.12
CA SER A 128 -23.68 -6.39 8.65
C SER A 128 -24.36 -7.25 7.58
N SER A 129 -24.39 -6.79 6.32
CA SER A 129 -24.87 -7.61 5.19
C SER A 129 -23.85 -8.68 4.78
N PHE A 130 -22.60 -8.54 5.21
CA PHE A 130 -21.57 -9.56 5.04
C PHE A 130 -21.57 -10.54 6.23
N SER A 131 -21.11 -11.76 5.98
CA SER A 131 -20.75 -12.67 7.06
C SER A 131 -19.51 -12.14 7.81
N PRO A 132 -19.38 -12.34 9.13
CA PRO A 132 -18.17 -12.00 9.89
C PRO A 132 -16.87 -12.63 9.36
N HIS A 133 -16.97 -13.68 8.54
CA HIS A 133 -15.85 -14.37 7.89
C HIS A 133 -15.63 -13.93 6.43
N ALA A 134 -16.41 -12.97 5.93
CA ALA A 134 -16.20 -12.43 4.59
C ALA A 134 -14.87 -11.68 4.51
N ASN A 135 -14.30 -11.59 3.29
CA ASN A 135 -13.04 -10.90 3.05
C ASN A 135 -13.13 -9.42 3.50
N PRO A 136 -12.36 -8.97 4.50
CA PRO A 136 -12.48 -7.61 5.03
C PRO A 136 -12.16 -6.50 4.03
N VAL A 137 -11.37 -6.77 2.99
CA VAL A 137 -11.13 -5.82 1.89
C VAL A 137 -12.43 -5.55 1.13
N ALA A 138 -13.23 -6.59 0.87
CA ALA A 138 -14.52 -6.44 0.19
C ALA A 138 -15.49 -5.60 1.03
N ILE A 139 -15.54 -5.85 2.34
CA ILE A 139 -16.36 -5.06 3.28
C ILE A 139 -15.91 -3.59 3.28
N LEU A 140 -14.60 -3.34 3.33
CA LEU A 140 -14.04 -1.99 3.28
C LEU A 140 -14.36 -1.27 1.97
N SER A 141 -14.19 -1.95 0.83
CA SER A 141 -14.54 -1.42 -0.49
C SER A 141 -16.02 -1.05 -0.57
N SER A 142 -16.92 -1.90 -0.06
CA SER A 142 -18.36 -1.61 0.01
C SER A 142 -18.69 -0.43 0.92
N GLY A 143 -18.03 -0.32 2.07
CA GLY A 143 -18.18 0.83 2.98
C GLY A 143 -17.70 2.15 2.34
N LEU A 144 -16.55 2.13 1.69
CA LEU A 144 -16.05 3.29 0.93
C LEU A 144 -16.97 3.65 -0.25
N SER A 145 -17.54 2.65 -0.92
CA SER A 145 -18.52 2.85 -2.01
C SER A 145 -19.79 3.51 -1.49
N TYR A 146 -20.31 3.07 -0.35
CA TYR A 146 -21.42 3.71 0.35
C TYR A 146 -21.10 5.17 0.70
N LEU A 147 -19.93 5.43 1.30
CA LEU A 147 -19.47 6.80 1.59
C LEU A 147 -19.37 7.66 0.33
N SER A 148 -18.95 7.08 -0.81
CA SER A 148 -18.86 7.82 -2.07
C SER A 148 -20.21 8.31 -2.60
N GLY A 149 -21.31 7.65 -2.21
CA GLY A 149 -22.67 8.04 -2.57
C GLY A 149 -23.30 9.00 -1.56
N GLU A 150 -23.10 8.78 -0.26
CA GLU A 150 -23.76 9.56 0.81
C GLU A 150 -22.94 10.77 1.29
N CYS A 151 -21.62 10.75 1.13
CA CYS A 151 -20.69 11.79 1.56
C CYS A 151 -19.62 12.01 0.48
N SER A 152 -20.02 12.60 -0.65
CA SER A 152 -19.11 12.83 -1.78
C SER A 152 -17.97 13.78 -1.40
N LEU A 153 -16.74 13.45 -1.78
CA LEU A 153 -15.54 14.24 -1.55
C LEU A 153 -14.89 14.66 -2.89
N PRO A 154 -15.42 15.71 -3.55
CA PRO A 154 -14.79 16.27 -4.75
C PRO A 154 -13.47 16.98 -4.41
N LEU A 155 -12.65 17.25 -5.43
CA LEU A 155 -11.33 17.90 -5.29
C LEU A 155 -11.16 19.05 -6.29
N ARG A 156 -12.22 19.85 -6.53
CA ARG A 156 -12.25 20.82 -7.63
C ARG A 156 -11.56 22.14 -7.28
N ASN A 157 -11.42 22.42 -5.98
CA ASN A 157 -10.77 23.61 -5.45
C ASN A 157 -10.11 23.30 -4.10
N GLN A 158 -9.32 24.25 -3.59
CA GLN A 158 -8.56 24.09 -2.34
C GLN A 158 -9.45 23.81 -1.12
N GLY A 159 -10.62 24.45 -1.02
CA GLY A 159 -11.55 24.25 0.09
C GLY A 159 -12.14 22.83 0.10
N GLU A 160 -12.63 22.38 -1.06
CA GLU A 160 -13.11 21.00 -1.25
C GLU A 160 -11.99 19.98 -0.98
N GLN A 161 -10.75 20.28 -1.41
CA GLN A 161 -9.60 19.42 -1.18
C GLN A 161 -9.27 19.28 0.31
N LEU A 162 -9.22 20.38 1.06
CA LEU A 162 -8.98 20.35 2.50
C LEU A 162 -10.07 19.55 3.25
N GLU A 163 -11.34 19.78 2.91
CA GLU A 163 -12.45 19.01 3.49
C GLU A 163 -12.32 17.51 3.18
N ALA A 164 -11.98 17.17 1.94
CA ALA A 164 -11.79 15.78 1.52
C ALA A 164 -10.63 15.10 2.26
N ILE A 165 -9.51 15.79 2.47
CA ILE A 165 -8.37 15.30 3.25
C ILE A 165 -8.80 15.00 4.69
N LEU A 166 -9.37 15.99 5.36
CA LEU A 166 -9.77 15.86 6.78
C LEU A 166 -10.80 14.76 6.99
N LYS A 167 -11.83 14.69 6.12
CA LYS A 167 -12.86 13.63 6.19
C LYS A 167 -12.29 12.26 5.87
N ALA A 168 -11.47 12.12 4.82
CA ALA A 168 -10.91 10.82 4.47
C ALA A 168 -9.99 10.27 5.57
N LEU A 169 -9.16 11.14 6.18
CA LEU A 169 -8.29 10.77 7.29
C LEU A 169 -9.07 10.41 8.56
N ALA A 170 -10.13 11.15 8.90
CA ALA A 170 -10.92 10.93 10.10
C ALA A 170 -11.85 9.70 9.99
N ILE A 171 -12.46 9.47 8.83
CA ILE A 171 -13.50 8.45 8.64
C ILE A 171 -12.89 7.07 8.34
N THR A 172 -11.74 7.00 7.66
CA THR A 172 -11.12 5.71 7.32
C THR A 172 -10.86 4.82 8.55
N PRO A 173 -10.24 5.31 9.64
CA PRO A 173 -10.06 4.52 10.87
C PRO A 173 -11.38 4.08 11.50
N ILE A 174 -12.43 4.92 11.44
CA ILE A 174 -13.75 4.57 11.96
C ILE A 174 -14.32 3.39 11.19
N LEU A 175 -14.26 3.44 9.86
CA LEU A 175 -14.73 2.35 9.01
C LEU A 175 -13.94 1.06 9.29
N VAL A 176 -12.62 1.15 9.45
CA VAL A 176 -11.76 0.01 9.84
C VAL A 176 -12.17 -0.55 11.21
N GLY A 177 -12.41 0.31 12.21
CA GLY A 177 -12.92 -0.08 13.52
C GLY A 177 -14.27 -0.79 13.45
N MET A 178 -15.22 -0.25 12.66
CA MET A 178 -16.53 -0.88 12.44
C MET A 178 -16.41 -2.28 11.84
N ILE A 179 -15.54 -2.46 10.85
CA ILE A 179 -15.29 -3.76 10.20
C ILE A 179 -14.64 -4.73 11.19
N LEU A 180 -13.68 -4.25 11.99
CA LEU A 180 -13.01 -5.06 12.99
C LEU A 180 -13.98 -5.56 14.05
N GLN A 181 -14.86 -4.69 14.56
CA GLN A 181 -15.89 -5.08 15.52
C GLN A 181 -16.87 -6.09 14.91
N HIS A 182 -17.26 -5.92 13.64
CA HIS A 182 -18.08 -6.90 12.93
C HIS A 182 -17.39 -8.27 12.79
N VAL A 183 -16.11 -8.29 12.41
CA VAL A 183 -15.28 -9.50 12.33
C VAL A 183 -15.17 -10.20 13.69
N LYS A 184 -14.96 -9.43 14.77
CA LYS A 184 -14.90 -9.94 16.14
C LYS A 184 -16.28 -10.29 16.72
N GLN A 185 -17.37 -9.98 16.01
CA GLN A 185 -18.75 -10.09 16.50
C GLN A 185 -18.98 -9.35 17.82
N GLN A 186 -18.35 -8.19 17.95
CA GLN A 186 -18.40 -7.35 19.14
C GLN A 186 -19.27 -6.10 18.89
N PRO A 187 -19.80 -5.47 19.95
CA PRO A 187 -20.54 -4.22 19.83
C PRO A 187 -19.72 -3.13 19.16
N LEU A 188 -20.38 -2.26 18.39
CA LEU A 188 -19.69 -1.14 17.76
C LEU A 188 -19.17 -0.17 18.81
N VAL A 189 -17.90 0.20 18.68
CA VAL A 189 -17.24 1.30 19.39
C VAL A 189 -16.91 2.39 18.38
N LEU A 190 -17.32 3.63 18.66
CA LEU A 190 -17.01 4.82 17.88
C LEU A 190 -16.00 5.70 18.63
N PRO A 191 -15.32 6.66 17.97
CA PRO A 191 -14.35 7.55 18.64
C PRO A 191 -14.91 8.28 19.87
N GLN A 192 -16.18 8.70 19.80
CA GLN A 192 -16.88 9.34 20.93
C GLN A 192 -17.00 8.43 22.17
N ASP A 193 -17.03 7.11 21.96
CA ASP A 193 -17.11 6.12 23.03
C ASP A 193 -15.71 5.84 23.63
N VAL A 194 -14.62 6.13 22.90
CA VAL A 194 -13.22 5.96 23.37
C VAL A 194 -12.79 7.09 24.31
N GLY A 195 -13.41 8.27 24.21
CA GLY A 195 -13.10 9.43 25.07
C GLY A 195 -11.98 10.34 24.56
N CYS A 196 -11.38 10.05 23.41
CA CYS A 196 -10.38 10.90 22.75
C CYS A 196 -11.03 11.86 21.75
N TYR A 197 -11.80 12.83 22.25
CA TYR A 197 -12.47 13.86 21.44
C TYR A 197 -12.02 15.29 21.80
N GLY A 198 -12.28 16.23 20.90
CA GLY A 198 -11.94 17.65 21.11
C GLY A 198 -10.42 17.89 21.19
N GLN A 199 -9.98 18.66 22.19
CA GLN A 199 -8.56 19.06 22.33
C GLN A 199 -7.62 17.89 22.67
N ASN A 200 -8.14 16.82 23.25
CA ASN A 200 -7.37 15.61 23.61
C ASN A 200 -7.45 14.51 22.54
N TYR A 201 -7.84 14.86 21.31
CA TYR A 201 -7.94 13.89 20.22
C TYR A 201 -6.59 13.23 19.95
N ASP A 202 -6.58 11.90 19.98
CA ASP A 202 -5.40 11.11 19.68
C ASP A 202 -5.80 10.09 18.62
N TYR A 203 -5.19 10.19 17.44
CA TYR A 203 -5.55 9.40 16.28
C TYR A 203 -5.29 7.90 16.51
N ILE A 204 -4.16 7.57 17.13
CA ILE A 204 -3.73 6.19 17.38
C ILE A 204 -4.55 5.59 18.51
N ASN A 205 -4.75 6.32 19.60
CA ASN A 205 -5.58 5.84 20.71
C ASN A 205 -7.04 5.69 20.30
N ASN A 206 -7.58 6.53 19.41
CA ASN A 206 -8.91 6.33 18.85
C ASN A 206 -8.99 5.02 18.05
N LEU A 207 -8.02 4.75 17.18
CA LEU A 207 -7.98 3.51 16.42
C LEU A 207 -7.85 2.29 17.33
N LEU A 208 -6.91 2.31 18.29
CA LEU A 208 -6.71 1.23 19.27
C LEU A 208 -7.90 1.05 20.22
N GLY A 209 -8.54 2.14 20.64
CA GLY A 209 -9.76 2.10 21.44
C GLY A 209 -10.92 1.46 20.67
N MET A 210 -11.02 1.69 19.37
CA MET A 210 -11.97 0.95 18.52
C MET A 210 -11.58 -0.53 18.31
N ILE A 211 -10.32 -0.91 18.55
CA ILE A 211 -9.83 -2.30 18.43
C ILE A 211 -10.04 -3.11 19.73
N TRP A 212 -9.83 -2.49 20.90
CA TRP A 212 -9.83 -3.15 22.22
C TRP A 212 -10.96 -2.73 23.16
N GLY A 213 -11.73 -1.70 22.80
CA GLY A 213 -12.67 -1.06 23.72
C GLY A 213 -11.98 -0.09 24.68
N PHE A 214 -12.79 0.58 25.50
CA PHE A 214 -12.36 1.68 26.37
C PHE A 214 -11.26 1.30 27.37
N GLY A 215 -10.31 2.22 27.60
CA GLY A 215 -9.41 2.20 28.77
C GLY A 215 -8.24 1.21 28.79
N ASN A 216 -8.00 0.45 27.71
CA ASN A 216 -7.04 -0.67 27.69
C ASN A 216 -5.79 -0.47 26.81
N VAL A 217 -5.51 0.76 26.34
CA VAL A 217 -4.34 1.04 25.49
C VAL A 217 -3.15 1.41 26.36
N THR A 218 -2.09 0.62 26.31
CA THR A 218 -0.80 0.96 26.94
C THR A 218 0.03 1.87 26.04
N ASP A 219 0.96 2.63 26.62
CA ASP A 219 1.87 3.49 25.86
C ASP A 219 2.73 2.69 24.87
N GLU A 220 3.14 1.48 25.25
CA GLU A 220 3.89 0.56 24.38
C GLU A 220 3.07 0.14 23.16
N GLN A 221 1.81 -0.23 23.36
CA GLN A 221 0.88 -0.56 22.29
C GLN A 221 0.61 0.61 21.36
N ARG A 222 0.40 1.81 21.92
CA ARG A 222 0.24 3.04 21.15
C ARG A 222 1.48 3.32 20.31
N SER A 223 2.67 3.24 20.90
CA SER A 223 3.95 3.47 20.23
C SER A 223 4.21 2.45 19.11
N LEU A 224 3.90 1.17 19.33
CA LEU A 224 4.02 0.13 18.31
C LEU A 224 3.07 0.37 17.14
N MET A 225 1.79 0.67 17.41
CA MET A 225 0.81 1.00 16.38
C MET A 225 1.25 2.24 15.58
N ASP A 226 1.67 3.30 16.26
CA ASP A 226 2.15 4.53 15.63
C ASP A 226 3.34 4.27 14.69
N THR A 227 4.37 3.57 15.19
CA THR A 227 5.55 3.18 14.40
C THR A 227 5.15 2.36 13.17
N LEU A 228 4.29 1.36 13.34
CA LEU A 228 3.80 0.57 12.22
C LEU A 228 3.02 1.43 11.22
N MET A 229 2.25 2.42 11.68
CA MET A 229 1.55 3.31 10.76
C MET A 229 2.51 4.24 9.99
N VAL A 230 3.49 4.84 10.67
CA VAL A 230 4.54 5.70 10.07
C VAL A 230 5.34 4.94 9.01
N LEU A 231 5.83 3.75 9.35
CA LEU A 231 6.66 2.93 8.45
C LEU A 231 5.97 2.57 7.15
N HIS A 232 4.65 2.62 7.15
CA HIS A 232 3.92 2.34 5.94
C HIS A 232 3.24 3.56 5.33
N ALA A 233 3.26 4.73 5.96
CA ALA A 233 2.51 5.91 5.54
C ALA A 233 2.56 6.20 4.02
N ASP A 234 3.71 5.99 3.38
CA ASP A 234 3.89 6.02 1.93
C ASP A 234 5.03 5.09 1.46
N ALA A 235 5.05 4.71 0.19
CA ALA A 235 6.12 3.86 -0.37
C ALA A 235 6.34 4.13 -1.88
N GLY A 236 6.47 5.40 -2.23
CA GLY A 236 6.67 5.84 -3.61
C GLY A 236 5.48 5.51 -4.51
N LEU A 237 5.75 5.39 -5.82
CA LEU A 237 4.73 5.06 -6.81
C LEU A 237 4.45 3.56 -6.88
N SER A 238 3.95 3.01 -5.77
CA SER A 238 3.46 1.62 -5.73
C SER A 238 2.28 1.40 -6.69
N PRO A 239 1.94 0.16 -7.07
CA PRO A 239 0.78 -0.12 -7.94
C PRO A 239 -0.54 0.49 -7.42
N SER A 240 -0.75 0.49 -6.11
CA SER A 240 -1.94 1.09 -5.49
C SER A 240 -1.93 2.61 -5.50
N THR A 241 -0.75 3.21 -5.28
CA THR A 241 -0.57 4.66 -5.44
C THR A 241 -0.83 5.08 -6.89
N PHE A 242 -0.28 4.34 -7.87
CA PHE A 242 -0.50 4.61 -9.29
C PHE A 242 -1.98 4.48 -9.67
N ALA A 243 -2.67 3.44 -9.19
CA ALA A 243 -4.10 3.26 -9.43
C ALA A 243 -4.94 4.44 -8.90
N ALA A 244 -4.64 4.91 -7.68
CA ALA A 244 -5.29 6.08 -7.10
C ALA A 244 -5.10 7.34 -7.98
N LYS A 245 -3.86 7.58 -8.43
CA LYS A 245 -3.49 8.73 -9.26
C LYS A 245 -4.09 8.67 -10.66
N GLN A 246 -4.08 7.49 -11.27
CA GLN A 246 -4.74 7.27 -12.56
C GLN A 246 -6.24 7.57 -12.43
N ASN A 247 -6.90 7.07 -11.38
CA ASN A 247 -8.33 7.25 -11.21
C ASN A 247 -8.71 8.71 -10.94
N ILE A 248 -7.91 9.47 -10.16
CA ILE A 248 -8.17 10.90 -9.97
C ILE A 248 -7.89 11.73 -11.23
N SER A 249 -6.95 11.31 -12.08
CA SER A 249 -6.69 11.99 -13.36
C SER A 249 -7.90 11.99 -14.31
N ASN A 250 -8.87 11.10 -14.08
CA ASN A 250 -10.15 11.07 -14.81
C ASN A 250 -11.18 12.09 -14.26
N GLY A 251 -10.82 12.91 -13.27
CA GLY A 251 -11.73 13.88 -12.63
C GLY A 251 -12.70 13.25 -11.63
N THR A 252 -12.31 12.13 -11.00
CA THR A 252 -13.13 11.48 -9.96
C THR A 252 -13.00 12.22 -8.60
N GLY A 253 -13.52 11.62 -7.52
CA GLY A 253 -13.40 12.17 -6.15
C GLY A 253 -12.46 11.34 -5.28
N MET A 254 -12.20 11.83 -4.05
CA MET A 254 -11.30 11.20 -3.09
C MET A 254 -11.68 9.75 -2.79
N TRP A 255 -12.93 9.47 -2.41
CA TRP A 255 -13.37 8.11 -2.09
C TRP A 255 -13.19 7.11 -3.24
N ARG A 256 -13.48 7.51 -4.48
CA ARG A 256 -13.35 6.62 -5.64
C ARG A 256 -11.89 6.31 -5.95
N SER A 257 -11.01 7.29 -5.78
CA SER A 257 -9.56 7.10 -5.96
C SER A 257 -8.96 6.22 -4.87
N LEU A 258 -9.44 6.38 -3.64
CA LEU A 258 -9.13 5.54 -2.49
C LEU A 258 -9.61 4.08 -2.67
N ILE A 259 -10.80 3.86 -3.24
CA ILE A 259 -11.28 2.51 -3.62
C ILE A 259 -10.35 1.88 -4.67
N SER A 260 -9.91 2.66 -5.67
CA SER A 260 -8.96 2.18 -6.68
C SER A 260 -7.64 1.74 -6.04
N ALA A 261 -7.13 2.53 -5.08
CA ALA A 261 -5.95 2.20 -4.30
C ALA A 261 -6.14 0.90 -3.50
N LEU A 262 -7.28 0.73 -2.82
CA LEU A 262 -7.60 -0.46 -2.03
C LEU A 262 -7.61 -1.72 -2.90
N ASN A 263 -8.31 -1.68 -4.03
CA ASN A 263 -8.43 -2.82 -4.92
C ASN A 263 -7.06 -3.23 -5.47
N ALA A 264 -6.25 -2.26 -5.91
CA ALA A 264 -4.89 -2.53 -6.35
C ALA A 264 -3.98 -3.05 -5.23
N LEU A 265 -4.15 -2.54 -3.99
CA LEU A 265 -3.42 -3.00 -2.82
C LEU A 265 -3.76 -4.46 -2.47
N SER A 266 -5.01 -4.86 -2.58
CA SER A 266 -5.49 -6.17 -2.15
C SER A 266 -5.05 -7.35 -3.02
N GLY A 267 -4.41 -7.10 -4.17
CA GLY A 267 -3.93 -8.17 -5.03
C GLY A 267 -2.83 -9.00 -4.35
N ASP A 268 -2.84 -10.31 -4.58
CA ASP A 268 -1.89 -11.26 -3.97
C ASP A 268 -0.42 -10.86 -4.19
N LYS A 269 -0.12 -10.23 -5.32
CA LYS A 269 1.23 -9.80 -5.71
C LYS A 269 1.64 -8.44 -5.15
N HIS A 270 0.78 -7.78 -4.36
CA HIS A 270 1.03 -6.49 -3.71
C HIS A 270 0.82 -6.62 -2.19
N GLY A 271 -0.25 -6.04 -1.63
CA GLY A 271 -0.50 -5.96 -0.18
C GLY A 271 -1.04 -7.22 0.50
N GLY A 272 -1.13 -8.34 -0.22
CA GLY A 272 -1.47 -9.67 0.35
C GLY A 272 -0.27 -10.45 0.89
N ALA A 273 0.95 -9.90 0.84
CA ALA A 273 2.16 -10.59 1.27
C ALA A 273 2.20 -10.86 2.79
N ASN A 274 1.73 -9.91 3.60
CA ASN A 274 1.68 -10.02 5.07
C ASN A 274 0.82 -11.20 5.55
N PHE A 275 -0.33 -11.43 4.93
CA PHE A 275 -1.20 -12.56 5.23
C PHE A 275 -0.52 -13.89 4.90
N ARG A 276 0.19 -13.97 3.78
CA ARG A 276 0.95 -15.17 3.38
C ARG A 276 2.14 -15.45 4.31
N VAL A 277 2.79 -14.42 4.84
CA VAL A 277 3.82 -14.57 5.88
C VAL A 277 3.23 -15.24 7.11
N LEU A 278 2.05 -14.81 7.56
CA LEU A 278 1.39 -15.46 8.70
C LEU A 278 0.99 -16.90 8.41
N GLN A 279 0.45 -17.20 7.22
CA GLN A 279 0.12 -18.58 6.85
C GLN A 279 1.35 -19.48 6.87
N MET A 280 2.47 -18.99 6.33
CA MET A 280 3.76 -19.67 6.43
C MET A 280 4.18 -19.90 7.89
N PHE A 281 4.08 -18.89 8.75
CA PHE A 281 4.43 -19.05 10.17
C PHE A 281 3.48 -20.00 10.91
N GLN A 282 2.21 -20.06 10.54
CA GLN A 282 1.24 -21.04 11.05
C GLN A 282 1.62 -22.46 10.61
N GLU A 283 1.98 -22.67 9.35
CA GLU A 283 2.45 -23.97 8.83
C GLU A 283 3.70 -24.45 9.58
N ILE A 284 4.67 -23.57 9.79
CA ILE A 284 5.91 -23.86 10.53
C ILE A 284 5.59 -24.19 12.00
N ALA A 285 4.73 -23.41 12.65
CA ALA A 285 4.37 -23.61 14.05
C ALA A 285 3.53 -24.87 14.29
N ALA A 286 2.77 -25.32 13.30
CA ALA A 286 1.91 -26.50 13.39
C ALA A 286 2.64 -27.81 13.08
N ALA A 287 3.86 -27.74 12.53
CA ALA A 287 4.66 -28.92 12.26
C ALA A 287 5.18 -29.55 13.57
N ASP A 288 5.17 -30.89 13.63
CA ASP A 288 5.72 -31.64 14.76
C ASP A 288 7.25 -31.45 14.86
N GLY A 289 7.78 -31.45 16.08
CA GLY A 289 9.23 -31.43 16.32
C GLY A 289 9.77 -30.09 16.83
N ASP A 290 11.09 -29.90 16.66
CA ASP A 290 11.78 -28.69 17.08
C ASP A 290 11.51 -27.52 16.11
N LEU A 291 11.28 -26.33 16.65
CA LEU A 291 10.90 -25.16 15.88
C LEU A 291 12.00 -24.70 14.92
N GLU A 292 13.27 -24.75 15.33
CA GLU A 292 14.39 -24.31 14.49
C GLU A 292 14.58 -25.26 13.30
N GLU A 293 14.39 -26.56 13.53
CA GLU A 293 14.42 -27.60 12.49
C GLU A 293 13.25 -27.44 11.51
N ASN A 294 12.04 -27.14 12.00
CA ASN A 294 10.88 -26.89 11.15
C ASN A 294 11.08 -25.67 10.24
N ILE A 295 11.68 -24.59 10.76
CA ILE A 295 12.07 -23.42 9.97
C ILE A 295 13.09 -23.81 8.90
N ARG A 296 14.14 -24.54 9.27
CA ARG A 296 15.19 -25.00 8.34
C ARG A 296 14.61 -25.84 7.21
N ASN A 297 13.72 -26.77 7.55
CA ASN A 297 13.03 -27.63 6.60
C ASN A 297 12.15 -26.83 5.64
N TYR A 298 11.40 -25.84 6.13
CA TYR A 298 10.58 -24.97 5.28
C TYR A 298 11.43 -24.19 4.27
N ILE A 299 12.54 -23.60 4.72
CA ILE A 299 13.47 -22.85 3.86
C ILE A 299 14.04 -23.78 2.78
N GLN A 300 14.53 -24.97 3.16
CA GLN A 300 15.11 -25.92 2.22
C GLN A 300 14.09 -26.40 1.19
N GLN A 301 12.88 -26.78 1.62
CA GLN A 301 11.81 -27.19 0.71
C GLN A 301 11.42 -26.08 -0.28
N SER A 302 11.40 -24.82 0.19
CA SER A 302 11.11 -23.67 -0.68
C SER A 302 12.19 -23.50 -1.76
N LEU A 303 13.46 -23.66 -1.39
CA LEU A 303 14.58 -23.63 -2.33
C LEU A 303 14.52 -24.77 -3.34
N ASP A 304 14.28 -26.00 -2.89
CA ASP A 304 14.21 -27.20 -3.73
C ASP A 304 13.08 -27.07 -4.77
N LYS A 305 11.93 -26.51 -4.36
CA LYS A 305 10.77 -26.28 -5.22
C LYS A 305 10.86 -24.98 -6.03
N LYS A 306 11.92 -24.18 -5.85
CA LYS A 306 12.08 -22.83 -6.45
C LYS A 306 10.89 -21.91 -6.14
N GLN A 307 10.31 -22.06 -4.96
CA GLN A 307 9.20 -21.25 -4.47
C GLN A 307 9.72 -20.00 -3.77
N LYS A 308 9.02 -18.88 -3.98
CA LYS A 308 9.32 -17.63 -3.27
C LYS A 308 8.78 -17.73 -1.85
N ILE A 309 9.63 -17.45 -0.87
CA ILE A 309 9.24 -17.34 0.52
C ILE A 309 8.52 -15.99 0.73
N PRO A 310 7.26 -15.98 1.23
CA PRO A 310 6.54 -14.75 1.54
C PRO A 310 7.33 -13.82 2.47
N GLY A 311 7.24 -12.51 2.24
CA GLY A 311 7.94 -11.50 3.06
C GLY A 311 9.45 -11.39 2.78
N LEU A 312 10.02 -12.19 1.88
CA LEU A 312 11.42 -12.04 1.47
C LEU A 312 11.56 -11.38 0.10
N GLY A 313 12.52 -10.47 0.00
CA GLY A 313 12.82 -9.70 -1.19
C GLY A 313 11.91 -8.47 -1.37
N HIS A 314 12.43 -7.50 -2.10
CA HIS A 314 11.73 -6.28 -2.47
C HIS A 314 12.00 -6.00 -3.96
N ILE A 315 11.07 -5.35 -4.66
CA ILE A 315 11.24 -5.05 -6.10
C ILE A 315 12.39 -4.03 -6.28
N GLU A 316 12.43 -3.03 -5.41
CA GLU A 316 13.41 -1.94 -5.40
C GLU A 316 14.67 -2.29 -4.60
N PHE A 317 14.55 -2.84 -3.39
CA PHE A 317 15.71 -3.13 -2.53
C PHE A 317 16.32 -4.50 -2.80
N LYS A 318 17.61 -4.52 -3.17
CA LYS A 318 18.43 -5.74 -3.25
C LYS A 318 19.22 -5.93 -1.95
N GLY A 319 18.50 -6.14 -0.87
CA GLY A 319 19.01 -6.16 0.51
C GLY A 319 17.86 -6.05 1.49
N ILE A 320 18.17 -5.78 2.77
CA ILE A 320 17.12 -5.58 3.79
C ILE A 320 16.36 -4.30 3.51
N ASP A 321 15.03 -4.37 3.57
CA ASP A 321 14.17 -3.19 3.54
C ASP A 321 14.45 -2.35 4.80
N PRO A 322 14.71 -1.03 4.69
CA PRO A 322 15.01 -0.17 5.84
C PRO A 322 13.90 -0.19 6.90
N ARG A 323 12.65 -0.42 6.49
CA ARG A 323 11.51 -0.56 7.40
C ARG A 323 11.54 -1.90 8.13
N ALA A 324 11.88 -2.98 7.42
CA ALA A 324 12.04 -4.30 8.02
C ALA A 324 13.17 -4.32 9.05
N ARG A 325 14.26 -3.58 8.79
CA ARG A 325 15.36 -3.36 9.74
C ARG A 325 14.91 -2.69 11.04
N ILE A 326 13.94 -1.78 10.98
CA ILE A 326 13.35 -1.14 12.17
C ILE A 326 12.46 -2.14 12.89
N LEU A 327 11.54 -2.79 12.17
CA LEU A 327 10.60 -3.76 12.75
C LEU A 327 11.30 -4.99 13.34
N SER A 328 12.41 -5.44 12.75
CA SER A 328 13.19 -6.56 13.28
C SER A 328 13.79 -6.25 14.64
N LYS A 329 14.24 -5.00 14.87
CA LYS A 329 14.76 -4.57 16.18
C LYS A 329 13.66 -4.60 17.24
N ILE A 330 12.49 -4.06 16.91
CA ILE A 330 11.32 -4.05 17.80
C ILE A 330 10.90 -5.50 18.13
N CYS A 331 10.77 -6.34 17.10
CA CYS A 331 10.43 -7.76 17.27
C CYS A 331 11.44 -8.48 18.18
N ASN A 332 12.75 -8.28 17.96
CA ASN A 332 13.79 -8.89 18.78
C ASN A 332 13.74 -8.42 20.23
N GLN A 333 13.57 -7.12 20.45
CA GLN A 333 13.44 -6.54 21.79
C GLN A 333 12.22 -7.13 22.53
N MET A 334 11.06 -7.22 21.89
CA MET A 334 9.86 -7.80 22.50
C MET A 334 10.08 -9.27 22.88
N VAL A 335 10.79 -10.04 22.05
CA VAL A 335 11.14 -11.42 22.37
C VAL A 335 12.10 -11.49 23.56
N GLU A 336 13.10 -10.63 23.63
CA GLU A 336 14.07 -10.57 24.74
C GLU A 336 13.42 -10.15 26.07
N GLU A 337 12.42 -9.28 26.02
CA GLU A 337 11.62 -8.85 27.18
C GLU A 337 10.56 -9.89 27.62
N GLY A 338 10.45 -11.02 26.93
CA GLY A 338 9.47 -12.08 27.24
C GLY A 338 8.03 -11.76 26.81
N LYS A 339 7.85 -10.78 25.91
CA LYS A 339 6.56 -10.38 25.32
C LYS A 339 6.32 -10.99 23.93
N GLY A 340 7.30 -11.74 23.41
CA GLY A 340 7.24 -12.38 22.10
C GLY A 340 6.32 -13.61 22.09
N ASP A 341 5.55 -13.76 21.02
CA ASP A 341 4.79 -14.98 20.74
C ASP A 341 5.58 -15.93 19.82
N THR A 342 5.03 -17.12 19.56
CA THR A 342 5.64 -18.14 18.69
C THR A 342 5.99 -17.57 17.30
N PHE A 343 5.19 -16.66 16.75
CA PHE A 343 5.45 -16.09 15.43
C PHE A 343 6.59 -15.08 15.45
N MET A 344 6.77 -14.32 16.53
CA MET A 344 7.97 -13.48 16.71
C MET A 344 9.23 -14.32 16.82
N HIS A 345 9.15 -15.44 17.55
CA HIS A 345 10.25 -16.40 17.64
C HIS A 345 10.61 -16.98 16.27
N ILE A 346 9.60 -17.39 15.47
CA ILE A 346 9.81 -17.87 14.10
C ILE A 346 10.43 -16.78 13.23
N ALA A 347 9.88 -15.56 13.24
CA ALA A 347 10.41 -14.46 12.41
C ALA A 347 11.87 -14.14 12.75
N ARG A 348 12.23 -14.10 14.04
CA ARG A 348 13.60 -13.88 14.49
C ARG A 348 14.53 -15.00 14.03
N GLU A 349 14.15 -16.25 14.24
CA GLU A 349 15.01 -17.40 13.96
C GLU A 349 15.13 -17.67 12.45
N MET A 350 14.03 -17.55 11.72
CA MET A 350 14.04 -17.66 10.26
C MET A 350 14.94 -16.60 9.62
N HIS A 351 14.91 -15.34 10.08
CA HIS A 351 15.82 -14.31 9.56
C HIS A 351 17.29 -14.69 9.79
N LYS A 352 17.66 -15.17 10.98
CA LYS A 352 19.03 -15.64 11.24
C LYS A 352 19.44 -16.77 10.30
N GLN A 353 18.58 -17.76 10.09
CA GLN A 353 18.89 -18.87 9.19
C GLN A 353 19.03 -18.40 7.74
N ILE A 354 18.15 -17.50 7.27
CA ILE A 354 18.23 -16.86 5.95
C ILE A 354 19.58 -16.15 5.77
N ASP A 355 20.07 -15.47 6.80
CA ASP A 355 21.36 -14.75 6.75
C ASP A 355 22.57 -15.67 6.60
N THR A 356 22.45 -16.96 6.92
CA THR A 356 23.55 -17.93 6.77
C THR A 356 23.61 -18.58 5.38
N ILE A 357 22.61 -18.36 4.52
CA ILE A 357 22.47 -19.05 3.24
C ILE A 357 22.81 -18.10 2.08
N PRO A 358 23.86 -18.36 1.28
CA PRO A 358 24.32 -17.44 0.23
C PRO A 358 23.28 -17.07 -0.84
N TYR A 359 22.31 -17.96 -1.10
CA TYR A 359 21.20 -17.67 -2.01
C TYR A 359 20.41 -16.39 -1.62
N PHE A 360 20.34 -16.09 -0.33
CA PHE A 360 19.57 -14.97 0.20
C PHE A 360 20.39 -13.68 0.43
N ASP A 361 21.65 -13.61 -0.03
CA ASP A 361 22.50 -12.42 0.13
C ASP A 361 21.81 -11.11 -0.34
N LYS A 362 20.98 -11.21 -1.39
CA LYS A 362 20.21 -10.08 -1.95
C LYS A 362 18.71 -10.18 -1.72
N ILE A 363 18.24 -11.20 -1.03
CA ILE A 363 16.82 -11.51 -0.80
C ILE A 363 16.61 -11.57 0.70
N LYS A 364 16.40 -10.41 1.31
CA LYS A 364 16.25 -10.24 2.76
C LYS A 364 14.79 -9.92 3.13
N PRO A 365 14.43 -9.97 4.42
CA PRO A 365 13.09 -9.58 4.85
C PRO A 365 12.68 -8.18 4.37
N ASN A 366 11.44 -8.08 3.91
CA ASN A 366 10.77 -6.82 3.64
C ASN A 366 9.84 -6.45 4.80
N VAL A 367 9.20 -5.27 4.73
CA VAL A 367 8.35 -4.76 5.82
C VAL A 367 7.23 -5.74 6.22
N ASP A 368 6.68 -6.51 5.27
CA ASP A 368 5.57 -7.44 5.51
C ASP A 368 5.97 -8.67 6.32
N PHE A 369 7.26 -9.04 6.30
CA PHE A 369 7.79 -10.17 7.08
C PHE A 369 7.60 -9.98 8.58
N TYR A 370 7.77 -8.76 9.07
CA TYR A 370 7.62 -8.43 10.50
C TYR A 370 6.30 -7.75 10.83
N SER A 371 5.74 -6.96 9.92
CA SER A 371 4.55 -6.17 10.23
C SER A 371 3.35 -7.05 10.59
N GLY A 372 3.15 -8.17 9.90
CA GLY A 372 2.06 -9.10 10.21
C GLY A 372 2.14 -9.60 11.65
N VAL A 373 3.30 -10.08 12.09
CA VAL A 373 3.47 -10.58 13.46
C VAL A 373 3.22 -9.49 14.51
N LEU A 374 3.71 -8.26 14.27
CA LEU A 374 3.52 -7.15 15.18
C LEU A 374 2.07 -6.65 15.20
N TRP A 375 1.36 -6.67 14.07
CA TRP A 375 -0.09 -6.42 14.03
C TRP A 375 -0.86 -7.46 14.83
N LYS A 376 -0.50 -8.73 14.72
CA LYS A 376 -1.14 -9.81 15.47
C LYS A 376 -0.95 -9.63 16.98
N ASN A 377 0.25 -9.21 17.40
CA ASN A 377 0.54 -8.91 18.79
C ASN A 377 -0.34 -7.76 19.34
N LEU A 378 -0.70 -6.79 18.49
CA LEU A 378 -1.70 -5.76 18.80
C LEU A 378 -3.16 -6.30 18.76
N GLY A 379 -3.37 -7.61 18.72
CA GLY A 379 -4.70 -8.22 18.72
C GLY A 379 -5.51 -7.92 17.46
N ILE A 380 -4.84 -7.59 16.35
CA ILE A 380 -5.47 -7.46 15.03
C ILE A 380 -5.64 -8.86 14.44
N PRO A 381 -6.88 -9.27 14.07
CA PRO A 381 -7.11 -10.53 13.38
C PRO A 381 -6.36 -10.62 12.05
N ASP A 382 -5.83 -11.80 11.73
CA ASP A 382 -4.99 -12.06 10.55
C ASP A 382 -5.64 -11.58 9.23
N GLN A 383 -6.95 -11.78 9.09
CA GLN A 383 -7.73 -11.36 7.92
C GLN A 383 -7.86 -9.83 7.75
N LEU A 384 -7.53 -9.03 8.78
CA LEU A 384 -7.60 -7.56 8.75
C LEU A 384 -6.25 -6.90 8.44
N MET A 385 -5.18 -7.66 8.22
CA MET A 385 -3.85 -7.09 7.99
C MET A 385 -3.77 -6.20 6.77
N THR A 386 -4.36 -6.59 5.64
CA THR A 386 -4.42 -5.72 4.45
C THR A 386 -5.31 -4.49 4.67
N VAL A 387 -6.31 -4.58 5.55
CA VAL A 387 -7.15 -3.43 5.94
C VAL A 387 -6.37 -2.46 6.83
N MET A 388 -5.59 -2.95 7.79
CA MET A 388 -4.65 -2.14 8.56
C MET A 388 -3.55 -1.58 7.69
N PHE A 389 -3.10 -2.36 6.68
CA PHE A 389 -2.20 -1.90 5.64
C PHE A 389 -2.82 -0.64 5.03
N TYR A 390 -3.95 -0.81 4.35
CA TYR A 390 -4.67 0.30 3.72
C TYR A 390 -4.88 1.52 4.65
N CYS A 391 -5.27 1.29 5.92
CA CYS A 391 -5.48 2.33 6.90
C CYS A 391 -4.23 3.19 7.14
N SER A 392 -3.03 2.61 7.26
CA SER A 392 -1.80 3.41 7.37
C SER A 392 -1.40 4.07 6.07
N ARG A 393 -1.74 3.49 4.92
CA ARG A 393 -1.38 4.01 3.59
C ARG A 393 -2.23 5.21 3.18
N ILE A 394 -3.28 5.51 3.95
CA ILE A 394 -4.22 6.59 3.65
C ILE A 394 -3.52 7.95 3.53
N ALA A 395 -2.48 8.18 4.34
CA ALA A 395 -1.67 9.40 4.32
C ALA A 395 -1.01 9.61 2.95
N GLY A 396 -0.23 8.62 2.51
CA GLY A 396 0.47 8.64 1.23
C GLY A 396 -0.49 8.68 0.04
N TYR A 397 -1.60 7.93 0.08
CA TYR A 397 -2.62 7.98 -0.99
C TYR A 397 -3.23 9.36 -1.12
N ILE A 398 -3.67 9.98 -0.03
CA ILE A 398 -4.29 11.31 -0.05
C ILE A 398 -3.30 12.33 -0.60
N ALA A 399 -2.05 12.35 -0.09
CA ALA A 399 -1.04 13.29 -0.57
C ALA A 399 -0.74 13.10 -2.07
N ASN A 400 -0.63 11.85 -2.53
CA ASN A 400 -0.44 11.55 -3.95
C ASN A 400 -1.64 11.93 -4.84
N ILE A 401 -2.86 11.74 -4.36
CA ILE A 401 -4.10 12.15 -5.04
C ILE A 401 -4.10 13.67 -5.19
N CYS A 402 -3.80 14.41 -4.12
CA CYS A 402 -3.74 15.88 -4.16
C CYS A 402 -2.67 16.38 -5.14
N LEU A 403 -1.46 15.82 -5.13
CA LEU A 403 -0.43 16.14 -6.13
C LEU A 403 -0.86 15.81 -7.56
N ALA A 404 -1.68 14.78 -7.76
CA ALA A 404 -2.22 14.46 -9.08
C ALA A 404 -3.32 15.43 -9.52
N THR A 405 -4.10 16.02 -8.60
CA THR A 405 -5.11 17.03 -8.95
C THR A 405 -4.53 18.36 -9.44
N GLU A 406 -3.29 18.68 -9.07
CA GLU A 406 -2.58 19.84 -9.63
C GLU A 406 -2.25 19.66 -11.12
N LYS A 407 -2.18 18.40 -11.59
CA LYS A 407 -1.94 18.08 -13.00
C LYS A 407 -3.29 18.00 -13.73
N SER A 408 -3.46 18.82 -14.76
CA SER A 408 -4.72 18.94 -15.50
C SER A 408 -4.94 17.87 -16.59
N THR A 409 -4.07 16.85 -16.70
CA THR A 409 -4.09 15.91 -17.83
C THR A 409 -4.39 14.48 -17.38
N ILE A 410 -5.33 13.85 -18.08
CA ILE A 410 -5.68 12.44 -17.92
C ILE A 410 -4.47 11.53 -18.21
N VAL A 411 -4.27 10.50 -17.37
CA VAL A 411 -3.30 9.43 -17.63
C VAL A 411 -3.92 8.43 -18.60
N PHE A 412 -3.47 8.48 -19.86
CA PHE A 412 -4.05 7.70 -20.97
C PHE A 412 -2.97 6.94 -21.75
N PRO A 413 -2.69 5.67 -21.41
CA PRO A 413 -1.67 4.86 -22.09
C PRO A 413 -2.10 4.48 -23.51
N ASN A 414 -1.13 4.18 -24.38
CA ASN A 414 -1.37 3.68 -25.72
C ASN A 414 -1.24 2.14 -25.77
N GLN A 415 -1.79 1.52 -26.83
CA GLN A 415 -1.64 0.09 -27.11
C GLN A 415 -1.25 -0.14 -28.57
N ALA A 416 -0.47 -1.19 -28.82
CA ALA A 416 -0.17 -1.67 -30.18
C ALA A 416 -1.11 -2.83 -30.54
N TYR A 417 -1.93 -2.65 -31.57
CA TYR A 417 -2.81 -3.72 -32.05
C TYR A 417 -2.02 -4.75 -32.84
N VAL A 418 -1.97 -5.99 -32.33
CA VAL A 418 -1.29 -7.14 -32.97
C VAL A 418 -2.27 -8.22 -33.44
N GLY A 419 -3.57 -7.91 -33.43
CA GLY A 419 -4.60 -8.81 -33.94
C GLY A 419 -4.63 -8.84 -35.47
N LYS A 420 -5.38 -9.80 -36.03
CA LYS A 420 -5.64 -9.86 -37.47
C LYS A 420 -6.40 -8.61 -37.92
N THR A 421 -5.94 -7.95 -38.98
CA THR A 421 -6.64 -6.83 -39.62
C THR A 421 -7.30 -7.26 -40.93
N ASN A 422 -8.24 -6.46 -41.43
CA ASN A 422 -8.91 -6.65 -42.74
C ASN A 422 -9.65 -7.98 -42.90
N LEU A 423 -10.14 -8.57 -41.80
CA LEU A 423 -11.04 -9.71 -41.87
C LEU A 423 -12.43 -9.27 -42.34
N PHE A 424 -13.07 -10.05 -43.21
CA PHE A 424 -14.51 -9.93 -43.39
C PHE A 424 -15.24 -10.54 -42.19
N PHE A 425 -16.50 -10.16 -41.98
CA PHE A 425 -17.30 -10.60 -40.83
C PHE A 425 -17.33 -12.14 -40.68
N ASN A 426 -17.32 -12.87 -41.80
CA ASN A 426 -17.35 -14.33 -41.81
C ASN A 426 -15.97 -15.00 -41.64
N ASP A 427 -14.87 -14.23 -41.67
CA ASP A 427 -13.49 -14.75 -41.57
C ASP A 427 -12.95 -14.73 -40.13
N VAL A 428 -13.79 -14.35 -39.16
CA VAL A 428 -13.42 -14.28 -37.74
C VAL A 428 -13.35 -15.70 -37.16
N GLU A 429 -12.18 -16.31 -37.31
CA GLU A 429 -11.84 -17.59 -36.72
C GLU A 429 -11.71 -17.50 -35.18
N PRO A 430 -12.06 -18.56 -34.43
CA PRO A 430 -11.84 -18.62 -32.99
C PRO A 430 -10.38 -18.36 -32.64
N SER A 431 -10.14 -17.46 -31.67
CA SER A 431 -8.78 -17.18 -31.21
C SER A 431 -8.12 -18.44 -30.63
N THR A 432 -6.87 -18.69 -31.00
CA THR A 432 -5.97 -19.66 -30.37
C THR A 432 -5.12 -19.03 -29.27
N SER A 433 -5.22 -17.72 -29.06
CA SER A 433 -4.53 -17.03 -27.97
C SER A 433 -5.12 -17.39 -26.61
N GLY A 434 -4.32 -17.28 -25.54
CA GLY A 434 -4.56 -17.78 -24.18
C GLY A 434 -5.76 -17.22 -23.39
N VAL A 435 -6.86 -16.92 -24.08
CA VAL A 435 -8.18 -16.67 -23.49
C VAL A 435 -8.82 -18.02 -23.18
N ILE A 436 -9.27 -18.19 -21.94
CA ILE A 436 -10.08 -19.36 -21.57
C ILE A 436 -11.35 -19.33 -22.42
N PRO A 437 -11.65 -20.38 -23.21
CA PRO A 437 -12.85 -20.38 -24.03
C PRO A 437 -14.09 -20.28 -23.12
N LEU A 438 -15.04 -19.42 -23.46
CA LEU A 438 -16.29 -19.27 -22.71
C LEU A 438 -17.15 -20.54 -22.72
N PHE A 439 -16.93 -21.43 -23.72
CA PHE A 439 -17.65 -22.68 -23.89
C PHE A 439 -16.68 -23.87 -24.03
N PRO A 440 -15.94 -24.22 -22.97
CA PRO A 440 -14.94 -25.28 -23.03
C PRO A 440 -15.57 -26.64 -23.37
N ALA A 441 -16.76 -26.92 -22.82
CA ALA A 441 -17.48 -28.17 -23.07
C ALA A 441 -17.97 -28.34 -24.53
N LEU A 442 -18.27 -27.25 -25.24
CA LEU A 442 -18.75 -27.30 -26.64
C LEU A 442 -17.62 -27.37 -27.66
N LYS A 443 -16.38 -27.04 -27.27
CA LYS A 443 -15.20 -27.17 -28.14
C LYS A 443 -14.63 -28.59 -28.17
N HIS A 444 -14.92 -29.42 -27.17
CA HIS A 444 -14.48 -30.83 -27.13
C HIS A 444 -15.34 -31.76 -28.00
N SER A 445 -16.55 -31.37 -28.39
CA SER A 445 -17.45 -32.16 -29.24
C SER A 445 -17.26 -31.96 -30.75
N ALA A 446 -16.29 -31.14 -31.18
CA ALA A 446 -15.98 -30.90 -32.59
C ALA A 446 -14.75 -31.68 -33.09
N VAL A 447 -14.16 -32.52 -32.25
CA VAL A 447 -13.06 -33.45 -32.60
C VAL A 447 -13.50 -34.87 -32.28
N SER A 448 -14.51 -35.36 -33.02
CA SER A 448 -14.84 -36.78 -33.13
C SER A 448 -15.34 -37.08 -34.52
#